data_AF-A0A359CD36-F1
#
_entry.id   AF-A0A359CD36-F1
#
_cell.length_a   1.000
_cell.length_b   1.000
_cell.length_c   1.000
_cell.angle_alpha   90.00
_cell.angle_beta   90.00
_cell.angle_gamma   90.00
#
_symmetry.space_group_name_H-M   'P 1'
#
loop_
_entity.id
_entity.type
_entity.pdbx_description
1 polymer ?
#
loop_
_entity_poly.entity_id
_entity_poly.type
_entity_poly.pdbx_seq_one_letter_code
_entity_poly.pdbx_strand_id
1 'polypeptide(L)'
;MPNRASSDRAQLHLIKASAGSGKTHRLTGDYLRLLFSKENNYRHILAVTFTNKATDEMKSRIVEELYRLSSNASSDYVASLGG
;
A
#
# COMPACT_ATOMS: atom_id res chain seq x y z
N MET A 1 2.80 33.82 -21.27
CA MET A 1 2.54 32.88 -20.16
C MET A 1 2.38 31.49 -20.74
N PRO A 2 3.20 30.49 -20.37
CA PRO A 2 3.06 29.15 -20.95
C PRO A 2 1.89 28.41 -20.32
N ASN A 3 1.08 27.83 -21.18
CA ASN A 3 -0.11 27.03 -20.89
C ASN A 3 0.31 25.70 -20.22
N ARG A 4 0.00 25.52 -18.93
CA ARG A 4 0.09 24.22 -18.26
C ARG A 4 -1.14 23.39 -18.65
N ALA A 5 -1.13 22.86 -19.86
CA ALA A 5 -2.02 21.77 -20.22
C ALA A 5 -1.59 20.54 -19.39
N SER A 6 -2.36 20.33 -18.32
CA SER A 6 -2.48 19.14 -17.49
C SER A 6 -2.08 17.83 -18.20
N SER A 7 -1.03 17.20 -17.70
CA SER A 7 -0.81 15.76 -17.87
C SER A 7 -0.75 15.08 -16.50
N ASP A 8 -1.75 15.34 -15.65
CA ASP A 8 -2.07 14.42 -14.57
C ASP A 8 -2.80 13.22 -15.19
N ARG A 9 -2.04 12.31 -15.79
CA ARG A 9 -2.56 10.98 -16.09
C ARG A 9 -2.69 10.24 -14.77
N ALA A 10 -3.89 10.26 -14.18
CA ALA A 10 -4.22 9.34 -13.11
C ALA A 10 -4.08 7.91 -13.65
N GLN A 11 -2.98 7.25 -13.32
CA GLN A 11 -2.72 5.87 -13.74
C GLN A 11 -3.58 4.94 -12.89
N LEU A 12 -4.65 4.42 -13.48
CA LEU A 12 -5.48 3.40 -12.85
C LEU A 12 -4.76 2.04 -12.90
N HIS A 13 -4.49 1.45 -11.74
CA HIS A 13 -3.94 0.11 -11.64
C HIS A 13 -5.01 -0.88 -11.18
N LEU A 14 -5.33 -1.86 -12.04
CA LEU A 14 -6.45 -2.79 -11.84
C LEU A 14 -5.92 -4.18 -11.56
N ILE A 15 -6.13 -4.69 -10.35
CA ILE A 15 -5.65 -6.00 -9.91
C ILE A 15 -6.84 -6.97 -9.89
N LYS A 16 -6.80 -7.99 -10.76
CA LYS A 16 -7.73 -9.13 -10.73
C LYS A 16 -7.12 -10.25 -9.91
N ALA A 17 -7.91 -10.87 -9.05
CA ALA A 17 -7.38 -11.87 -8.14
C ALA A 17 -8.45 -12.84 -7.61
N SER A 18 -8.19 -14.12 -7.77
CA SER A 18 -9.07 -15.24 -7.39
C SER A 18 -9.01 -15.55 -5.89
N ALA A 19 -9.91 -16.40 -5.39
CA ALA A 19 -9.80 -16.90 -4.02
C ALA A 19 -8.41 -17.54 -3.78
N GLY A 20 -7.81 -17.32 -2.61
CA GLY A 20 -6.48 -17.84 -2.27
C GLY A 20 -5.28 -17.19 -2.97
N SER A 21 -5.47 -16.24 -3.89
CA SER A 21 -4.37 -15.67 -4.68
C SER A 21 -3.57 -14.55 -3.96
N GLY A 22 -3.63 -14.46 -2.63
CA GLY A 22 -2.87 -13.47 -1.87
C GLY A 22 -3.31 -12.00 -2.04
N LYS A 23 -4.57 -11.72 -2.41
CA LYS A 23 -5.11 -10.36 -2.60
C LYS A 23 -4.72 -9.39 -1.50
N THR A 24 -5.02 -9.75 -0.25
CA THR A 24 -4.79 -8.89 0.91
C THR A 24 -3.30 -8.66 1.11
N HIS A 25 -2.47 -9.69 0.94
CA HIS A 25 -1.01 -9.56 1.01
C HIS A 25 -0.50 -8.55 -0.03
N ARG A 26 -0.95 -8.67 -1.28
CA ARG A 26 -0.55 -7.72 -2.33
C ARG A 26 -0.97 -6.28 -2.00
N LEU A 27 -2.22 -6.08 -1.54
CA LEU A 27 -2.71 -4.74 -1.15
C LEU A 27 -1.95 -4.16 0.05
N THR A 28 -1.54 -4.98 1.02
CA THR A 28 -0.66 -4.55 2.13
C THR A 28 0.70 -4.07 1.60
N GLY A 29 1.31 -4.82 0.68
CA GLY A 29 2.57 -4.41 0.04
C GLY A 29 2.45 -3.11 -0.76
N ASP A 30 1.38 -2.98 -1.56
CA ASP A 30 1.10 -1.76 -2.32
C ASP A 30 0.91 -0.55 -1.38
N TYR A 31 0.21 -0.73 -0.26
CA TYR A 31 0.06 0.32 0.76
C TYR A 31 1.42 0.73 1.35
N LEU A 32 2.25 -0.22 1.75
CA LEU A 32 3.57 0.07 2.32
C LEU A 32 4.47 0.77 1.30
N ARG A 33 4.42 0.36 0.03
CA ARG A 33 5.15 1.04 -1.05
C ARG A 33 4.71 2.51 -1.20
N LEU A 34 3.41 2.78 -1.16
CA LEU A 34 2.89 4.16 -1.17
C LEU A 34 3.33 4.93 0.07
N LEU A 35 3.27 4.29 1.24
CA LEU A 35 3.66 4.86 2.52
C LEU A 35 5.12 5.34 2.50
N PHE A 36 6.04 4.53 1.98
CA PHE A 36 7.46 4.85 1.93
C PHE A 36 7.88 5.71 0.73
N SER A 37 6.99 5.95 -0.24
CA SER A 37 7.34 6.72 -1.44
C SER A 37 7.70 8.20 -1.16
N LYS A 38 7.17 8.79 -0.08
CA LYS A 38 7.43 10.17 0.37
C LYS A 38 7.21 10.28 1.88
N GLU A 39 7.86 11.25 2.51
CA GLU A 39 7.58 11.59 3.90
C GLU A 39 6.10 11.98 4.09
N ASN A 40 5.52 11.61 5.23
CA ASN A 40 4.14 11.94 5.62
C ASN A 40 3.03 11.39 4.71
N ASN A 41 3.35 10.50 3.76
CA ASN A 41 2.37 10.05 2.77
C ASN A 41 1.21 9.22 3.37
N TYR A 42 1.38 8.68 4.59
CA TYR A 42 0.31 8.01 5.33
C TYR A 42 -0.98 8.84 5.46
N ARG A 43 -0.87 10.18 5.46
CA ARG A 43 -2.02 11.10 5.56
C ARG A 43 -2.76 11.28 4.23
N HIS A 44 -2.18 10.79 3.13
CA HIS A 44 -2.68 10.97 1.77
C HIS A 44 -3.12 9.64 1.12
N ILE A 45 -3.11 8.53 1.88
CA ILE A 45 -3.53 7.21 1.38
C ILE A 45 -4.90 6.88 1.98
N LEU A 46 -5.88 6.64 1.13
CA LEU A 46 -7.20 6.12 1.52
C LEU A 46 -7.33 4.66 1.06
N ALA A 47 -7.32 3.73 2.02
CA ALA A 47 -7.63 2.32 1.78
C ALA A 47 -9.07 2.02 2.21
N VAL A 48 -9.85 1.44 1.31
CA VAL A 48 -11.26 1.09 1.56
C VAL A 48 -11.49 -0.39 1.31
N THR A 49 -12.34 -1.01 2.13
CA THR A 49 -12.74 -2.41 1.98
C THR A 49 -14.26 -2.56 2.12
N PHE A 50 -14.80 -3.74 1.81
CA PHE A 50 -16.24 -3.98 1.88
C PHE A 50 -16.77 -4.13 3.32
N THR A 51 -15.93 -4.55 4.28
CA THR A 51 -16.36 -4.77 5.67
C THR A 51 -15.37 -4.20 6.66
N ASN A 52 -15.85 -3.75 7.83
CA ASN A 52 -14.97 -3.28 8.90
C ASN A 52 -13.93 -4.33 9.31
N LYS A 53 -14.33 -5.60 9.38
CA LYS A 53 -13.41 -6.70 9.70
C LYS A 53 -12.24 -6.78 8.71
N ALA A 54 -12.48 -6.62 7.41
CA ALA A 54 -11.42 -6.63 6.42
C ALA A 54 -10.52 -5.39 6.53
N THR A 55 -11.09 -4.23 6.85
CA THR A 55 -10.32 -3.01 7.16
C THR A 55 -9.42 -3.22 8.37
N ASP A 56 -9.94 -3.76 9.47
CA ASP A 56 -9.19 -4.01 10.69
C ASP A 56 -8.06 -5.02 10.46
N GLU A 57 -8.33 -6.09 9.73
CA GLU A 57 -7.32 -7.09 9.35
C GLU A 57 -6.19 -6.47 8.52
N MET A 58 -6.53 -5.65 7.52
CA MET A 58 -5.53 -4.96 6.70
C MET A 58 -4.70 -3.98 7.52
N LYS A 59 -5.34 -3.22 8.41
CA LYS A 59 -4.67 -2.28 9.31
C LYS A 59 -3.69 -2.98 10.25
N SER A 60 -4.11 -4.06 10.92
CA SER A 60 -3.25 -4.80 11.83
C SER A 60 -2.02 -5.34 11.12
N ARG A 61 -2.17 -5.93 9.93
CA ARG A 61 -1.04 -6.41 9.11
C ARG A 61 -0.05 -5.28 8.79
N ILE A 62 -0.53 -4.10 8.41
CA ILE A 62 0.33 -2.95 8.11
C ILE A 62 1.12 -2.52 9.36
N VAL A 63 0.46 -2.41 10.52
CA VAL A 63 1.12 -1.98 11.77
C VAL A 63 2.12 -3.02 12.27
N GLU A 64 1.76 -4.30 12.24
CA GLU A 64 2.67 -5.42 12.56
C GLU A 64 3.91 -5.41 11.67
N GLU A 65 3.71 -5.13 10.38
CA GLU A 65 4.80 -5.08 9.42
C GLU A 65 5.74 -3.89 9.66
N LEU A 66 5.18 -2.71 9.95
CA LEU A 66 5.98 -1.55 10.37
C LEU A 66 6.77 -1.83 11.65
N TYR A 67 6.16 -2.54 12.61
CA TYR A 67 6.86 -2.95 13.83
C TYR A 67 8.02 -3.90 13.54
N ARG A 68 7.82 -4.91 12.68
CA ARG A 68 8.89 -5.83 12.23
C ARG A 68 10.05 -5.08 11.60
N LEU A 69 9.75 -4.18 10.65
CA LEU A 69 10.75 -3.36 9.97
C LEU A 69 11.52 -2.46 10.96
N SER A 70 10.83 -1.84 11.92
CA SER A 70 11.47 -1.01 12.96
C SER A 70 12.38 -1.82 13.91
N SER A 71 12.09 -3.11 14.07
CA SER A 71 12.83 -4.01 14.97
C SER A 71 13.95 -4.78 14.26
N ASN A 72 14.27 -4.45 13.00
CA ASN A 72 15.19 -5.20 12.13
C ASN A 72 14.84 -6.70 12.00
N ALA A 73 13.56 -7.06 12.15
CA ALA A 73 13.10 -8.42 11.90
C ALA A 73 12.98 -8.67 10.39
N SER A 74 13.14 -9.93 9.97
CA SER A 74 12.85 -10.35 8.60
C SER A 74 11.41 -9.95 8.24
N SER A 75 11.18 -9.55 6.99
CA SER A 75 9.91 -9.08 6.47
C SER A 75 9.68 -9.58 5.05
N ASP A 76 8.45 -10.02 4.76
CA ASP A 76 8.06 -10.54 3.44
C ASP A 76 7.90 -9.42 2.41
N TYR A 77 7.88 -8.17 2.87
CA TYR A 77 7.64 -6.99 2.04
C TYR A 77 8.91 -6.23 1.70
N VAL A 78 10.06 -6.47 2.36
CA VAL A 78 11.32 -5.74 2.09
C VAL A 78 11.67 -5.73 0.59
N ALA A 79 11.56 -6.88 -0.07
CA ALA A 79 11.85 -7.00 -1.50
C ALA A 79 10.92 -6.14 -2.39
N SER A 80 9.71 -5.84 -1.92
CA SER A 80 8.74 -4.98 -2.60
C SER A 80 8.87 -3.49 -2.29
N LEU A 81 9.64 -3.13 -1.25
CA LEU A 81 9.92 -1.77 -0.84
C LEU A 81 11.15 -1.16 -1.53
N GLY A 82 12.04 -2.01 -2.05
CA GLY A 82 13.15 -1.58 -2.90
C GLY A 82 12.68 -1.22 -4.31
N GLY A 83 13.04 -0.03 -4.75
CA GLY A 83 13.08 0.35 -6.17
C GLY A 83 14.49 0.24 -6.70
#